data_AF-A0A7Z9WXI9-F1
#
_entry.id   AF-A0A7Z9WXI9-F1
#
_cell.length_a   1.000
_cell.length_b   1.000
_cell.length_c   1.000
_cell.angle_alpha   90.00
_cell.angle_beta   90.00
_cell.angle_gamma   90.00
#
_symmetry.space_group_name_H-M   'P 1'
#
loop_
_entity.id
_entity.type
_entity.pdbx_description
1 polymer ?
#
loop_
_entity_poly.entity_id
_entity_poly.type
_entity_poly.pdbx_seq_one_letter_code
_entity_poly.pdbx_strand_id
1 'polypeptide(L)'
;MEELFNFFKKPKGPVKFNKVQISIASPEKIMDWSHGEVKKPETINYRTFKPERDGLFCAKIFGPVKDFECNCGKYKRMKHRGVVCEKCGVEVIQSKVRRERLGHISLAAPVAHIWFLKSLPSKIGAVLDLTLKQLEKVLYFEQYAVTYSETEAIPVCTLLTEEQYRQMREEHPGEFEVGIGAEAIHKLLAAQDLDELSKTLREEMSTTNSKTKRQKYGKRLYVIEAFRDSGNRPEWMVLKVIPVLPPDLRPLVPLEGGRFATSDLNDLYRRVINRNNRLKRLLELDAPDIIIRNEKRMLQEAVDVLFDNGRRGRVITGANKRPLKSLSDMLKGKQGRFRQNLLGKRVDYSGRSVVVVGPHLRLHQCGIPKKMALELFKPFIYNKLENQGFVSTIKSARKMVEKGAKEVWNVLDEVVTERSVILNRAPTL
;
A
#
# COMPACT_ATOMS: atom_id res chain seq x y z
N MET A 1 -26.35 -25.78 15.22
CA MET A 1 -25.77 -25.27 16.49
C MET A 1 -24.50 -24.45 16.30
N GLU A 2 -23.63 -24.76 15.32
CA GLU A 2 -22.38 -24.02 15.09
C GLU A 2 -22.55 -22.55 14.66
N GLU A 3 -23.65 -22.19 13.98
CA GLU A 3 -23.91 -20.80 13.55
C GLU A 3 -24.26 -19.85 14.70
N LEU A 4 -24.89 -20.34 15.77
CA LEU A 4 -25.21 -19.55 16.98
C LEU A 4 -23.94 -19.18 17.76
N PHE A 5 -22.91 -20.03 17.73
CA PHE A 5 -21.63 -19.76 18.40
C PHE A 5 -20.80 -18.65 17.73
N ASN A 6 -21.05 -18.33 16.45
CA ASN A 6 -20.38 -17.21 15.78
C ASN A 6 -20.88 -15.83 16.25
N PHE A 7 -22.09 -15.72 16.83
CA PHE A 7 -22.61 -14.46 17.37
C PHE A 7 -21.85 -14.00 18.64
N PHE A 8 -21.34 -14.96 19.43
CA PHE A 8 -20.66 -14.73 20.71
C PHE A 8 -19.13 -14.80 20.65
N LYS A 9 -18.52 -15.01 19.48
CA LYS A 9 -17.05 -14.94 19.37
C LYS A 9 -16.58 -13.53 19.74
N LYS A 10 -15.92 -13.42 20.91
CA LYS A 10 -15.18 -12.22 21.32
C LYS A 10 -14.29 -11.78 20.16
N PRO A 11 -14.16 -10.46 19.89
CA PRO A 11 -13.21 -9.99 18.89
C PRO A 11 -11.85 -10.60 19.20
N LYS A 12 -11.28 -11.34 18.23
CA LYS A 12 -9.93 -11.92 18.37
C LYS A 12 -9.01 -10.79 18.81
N GLY A 13 -8.35 -10.95 19.96
CA GLY A 13 -7.38 -9.97 20.45
C GLY A 13 -6.28 -9.72 19.42
N PRO A 14 -5.48 -8.65 19.58
CA PRO A 14 -4.38 -8.37 18.66
C PRO A 14 -3.49 -9.62 18.55
N VAL A 15 -3.21 -10.04 17.33
CA VAL A 15 -2.34 -11.19 17.06
C VAL A 15 -0.98 -10.87 17.66
N LYS A 16 -0.58 -11.58 18.71
CA LYS A 16 0.77 -11.45 19.30
C LYS A 16 1.74 -12.17 18.37
N PHE A 17 2.76 -11.47 17.88
CA PHE A 17 3.81 -12.03 17.04
C PHE A 17 5.18 -11.59 17.58
N ASN A 18 6.18 -12.47 17.44
CA ASN A 18 7.55 -12.20 17.89
C ASN A 18 8.50 -11.88 16.73
N LYS A 19 8.13 -12.24 15.50
CA LYS A 19 8.95 -12.05 14.30
C LYS A 19 8.07 -11.50 13.17
N VAL A 20 8.67 -10.65 12.33
CA VAL A 20 8.06 -10.12 11.11
C VAL A 20 8.99 -10.49 9.95
N GLN A 21 8.42 -11.07 8.90
CA GLN A 21 9.14 -11.42 7.68
C GLN A 21 8.56 -10.61 6.52
N ILE A 22 9.43 -10.23 5.58
CA ILE A 22 9.05 -9.62 4.30
C ILE A 22 9.47 -10.56 3.17
N SER A 23 8.60 -10.74 2.18
CA SER A 23 8.87 -11.53 0.97
C SER A 23 8.18 -10.89 -0.22
N ILE A 24 8.60 -11.27 -1.43
CA ILE A 24 7.89 -10.90 -2.65
C ILE A 24 6.53 -11.61 -2.66
N ALA A 25 5.48 -10.89 -3.07
CA ALA A 25 4.14 -11.47 -3.18
C ALA A 25 3.97 -12.10 -4.55
N SER A 26 3.63 -13.39 -4.60
CA SER A 26 3.24 -14.05 -5.84
C SER A 26 1.87 -13.52 -6.32
N PRO A 27 1.55 -13.63 -7.62
CA PRO A 27 0.23 -13.24 -8.13
C PRO A 27 -0.93 -13.97 -7.43
N GLU A 28 -0.74 -15.24 -7.10
CA GLU A 28 -1.69 -16.07 -6.35
C GLU A 28 -1.91 -15.51 -4.94
N LYS A 29 -0.83 -15.19 -4.23
CA LYS A 29 -0.91 -14.61 -2.88
C LYS A 29 -1.60 -13.25 -2.87
N ILE A 30 -1.43 -12.44 -3.92
CA ILE A 30 -2.16 -11.17 -4.09
C ILE A 30 -3.66 -11.42 -4.29
N MET A 31 -4.02 -12.48 -5.03
CA MET A 31 -5.42 -12.89 -5.20
C MET A 31 -6.03 -13.40 -3.88
N ASP A 32 -5.28 -14.16 -3.08
CA ASP A 32 -5.73 -14.66 -1.77
C ASP A 32 -6.07 -13.54 -0.78
N TRP A 33 -5.31 -12.43 -0.82
CA TRP A 33 -5.60 -11.25 -0.01
C TRP A 33 -6.84 -10.49 -0.49
N SER A 34 -7.21 -10.68 -1.74
CA SER A 34 -8.25 -9.90 -2.38
C SER A 34 -9.63 -10.42 -2.05
N HIS A 35 -10.53 -9.49 -1.73
CA HIS A 35 -11.94 -9.77 -1.53
C HIS A 35 -12.77 -9.48 -2.80
N GLY A 36 -12.12 -9.09 -3.90
CA GLY A 36 -12.76 -8.86 -5.19
C GLY A 36 -11.95 -7.99 -6.15
N GLU A 37 -12.24 -8.15 -7.44
CA GLU A 37 -11.62 -7.39 -8.52
C GLU A 37 -12.27 -6.02 -8.69
N VAL A 38 -11.46 -4.96 -8.75
CA VAL A 38 -11.91 -3.61 -9.10
C VAL A 38 -11.83 -3.46 -10.61
N LYS A 39 -13.00 -3.43 -11.26
CA LYS A 39 -13.09 -3.34 -12.72
C LYS A 39 -13.23 -1.92 -13.22
N LYS A 40 -13.89 -1.04 -12.45
CA LYS A 40 -14.24 0.29 -12.92
C LYS A 40 -13.53 1.40 -12.14
N PRO A 41 -13.23 2.54 -12.78
CA PRO A 41 -12.51 3.64 -12.16
C PRO A 41 -13.41 4.51 -11.25
N GLU A 42 -14.74 4.33 -11.28
CA GLU A 42 -15.63 5.21 -10.53
C GLU A 42 -15.49 5.00 -9.01
N THR A 43 -15.75 6.07 -8.27
CA THR A 43 -15.63 6.09 -6.81
C THR A 43 -17.00 6.02 -6.15
N ILE A 44 -17.74 7.13 -6.21
CA ILE A 44 -19.07 7.27 -5.67
C ILE A 44 -20.00 7.89 -6.71
N ASN A 45 -21.29 7.60 -6.56
CA ASN A 45 -22.32 8.22 -7.36
C ASN A 45 -22.45 9.70 -6.99
N TYR A 46 -22.48 10.60 -7.99
CA TYR A 46 -22.51 12.04 -7.76
C TYR A 46 -23.83 12.56 -7.13
N ARG A 47 -24.96 11.84 -7.30
CA ARG A 47 -26.25 12.24 -6.72
C ARG A 47 -26.48 11.62 -5.35
N THR A 48 -26.25 10.31 -5.24
CA THR A 48 -26.60 9.54 -4.03
C THR A 48 -25.46 9.43 -3.03
N PHE A 49 -24.23 9.79 -3.43
CA PHE A 49 -22.99 9.58 -2.67
C PHE A 49 -22.74 8.14 -2.24
N LYS A 50 -23.49 7.18 -2.80
CA LYS A 50 -23.28 5.76 -2.55
C LYS A 50 -22.10 5.25 -3.38
N PRO A 51 -21.32 4.30 -2.86
CA PRO A 51 -20.25 3.68 -3.63
C PRO A 51 -20.78 2.98 -4.88
N GLU A 52 -20.08 3.17 -5.99
CA GLU A 52 -20.38 2.51 -7.26
C GLU A 52 -20.03 1.01 -7.21
N ARG A 53 -20.76 0.21 -8.00
CA ARG A 53 -20.53 -1.23 -8.08
C ARG A 53 -19.25 -1.52 -8.89
N ASP A 54 -18.42 -2.42 -8.36
CA ASP A 54 -17.11 -2.81 -8.91
C ASP A 54 -16.11 -1.65 -9.09
N GLY A 55 -16.39 -0.50 -8.46
CA GLY A 55 -15.53 0.67 -8.42
C GLY A 55 -14.55 0.68 -7.24
N LEU A 56 -13.76 1.74 -7.14
CA LEU A 56 -12.69 1.89 -6.13
C LEU A 56 -13.21 1.93 -4.68
N PHE A 57 -14.48 2.23 -4.44
CA PHE A 57 -15.06 2.28 -3.09
C PHE A 57 -16.12 1.19 -2.87
N CYS A 58 -16.23 0.23 -3.79
CA CYS A 58 -17.31 -0.75 -3.85
C CYS A 58 -17.57 -1.43 -2.50
N ALA A 59 -18.83 -1.37 -2.05
CA ALA A 59 -19.22 -1.98 -0.78
C ALA A 59 -19.21 -3.51 -0.82
N LYS A 60 -19.34 -4.13 -2.00
CA LYS A 60 -19.26 -5.59 -2.16
C LYS A 60 -17.84 -6.10 -1.87
N ILE A 61 -16.83 -5.40 -2.40
CA ILE A 61 -15.41 -5.78 -2.28
C ILE A 61 -14.88 -5.42 -0.89
N PHE A 62 -15.05 -4.15 -0.48
CA PHE A 62 -14.38 -3.63 0.72
C PHE A 62 -15.24 -3.75 1.99
N GLY A 63 -16.54 -4.00 1.87
CA GLY A 63 -17.49 -4.08 2.99
C GLY A 63 -18.42 -2.87 3.13
N PRO A 64 -19.35 -2.89 4.10
CA PRO A 64 -20.44 -1.92 4.22
C PRO A 64 -19.97 -0.55 4.72
N VAL A 65 -20.60 0.53 4.22
CA VAL A 65 -20.28 1.93 4.61
C VAL A 65 -20.76 2.23 6.04
N LYS A 66 -21.85 1.61 6.46
CA LYS A 66 -22.44 1.77 7.80
C LYS A 66 -22.41 0.44 8.55
N ASP A 67 -22.30 0.49 9.86
CA ASP A 67 -22.24 -0.70 10.69
C ASP A 67 -23.54 -1.51 10.62
N PHE A 68 -23.42 -2.80 10.33
CA PHE A 68 -24.54 -3.74 10.25
C PHE A 68 -25.67 -3.27 9.32
N GLU A 69 -25.33 -2.58 8.23
CA GLU A 69 -26.28 -2.15 7.21
C GLU A 69 -25.73 -2.41 5.80
N CYS A 70 -26.54 -3.06 4.97
CA CYS A 70 -26.19 -3.27 3.56
C CYS A 70 -26.40 -1.98 2.73
N ASN A 71 -25.69 -1.84 1.60
CA ASN A 71 -25.72 -0.62 0.77
C ASN A 71 -27.12 -0.24 0.21
N CYS A 72 -28.00 -1.23 -0.01
CA CYS A 72 -29.37 -1.00 -0.47
C CYS A 72 -30.37 -0.70 0.66
N GLY A 73 -30.00 -0.98 1.92
CA GLY A 73 -30.88 -0.81 3.07
C GLY A 73 -31.92 -1.92 3.28
N LYS A 74 -31.92 -3.03 2.50
CA LYS A 74 -32.80 -4.20 2.71
C LYS A 74 -32.58 -4.83 4.08
N TYR A 75 -31.32 -5.14 4.39
CA TYR A 75 -30.90 -5.68 5.68
C TYR A 75 -30.26 -4.56 6.52
N LYS A 76 -30.84 -4.34 7.71
CA LYS A 76 -30.40 -3.36 8.70
C LYS A 76 -30.39 -3.97 10.09
N ARG A 77 -29.56 -3.41 10.97
CA ARG A 77 -29.40 -3.78 12.39
C ARG A 77 -28.63 -5.11 12.56
N MET A 78 -28.16 -5.32 13.79
CA MET A 78 -27.28 -6.43 14.16
C MET A 78 -27.89 -7.82 13.97
N LYS A 79 -29.22 -7.94 13.87
CA LYS A 79 -29.92 -9.22 13.64
C LYS A 79 -29.53 -9.95 12.36
N HIS A 80 -29.09 -9.21 11.33
CA HIS A 80 -28.70 -9.78 10.03
C HIS A 80 -27.18 -9.90 9.87
N ARG A 81 -26.43 -9.91 10.99
CA ARG A 81 -24.97 -10.02 10.97
C ARG A 81 -24.54 -11.27 10.20
N GLY A 82 -23.61 -11.12 9.26
CA GLY A 82 -23.07 -12.20 8.43
C GLY A 82 -23.93 -12.57 7.21
N VAL A 83 -25.13 -12.00 7.07
CA VAL A 83 -25.97 -12.24 5.89
C VAL A 83 -25.44 -11.42 4.71
N VAL A 84 -25.25 -12.07 3.56
CA VAL A 84 -24.93 -11.42 2.29
C VAL A 84 -26.22 -11.01 1.59
N CYS A 85 -26.34 -9.71 1.26
CA CYS A 85 -27.57 -9.21 0.64
C CYS A 85 -27.71 -9.68 -0.83
N GLU A 86 -28.82 -10.32 -1.18
CA GLU A 86 -29.11 -10.75 -2.57
C GLU A 86 -29.12 -9.59 -3.59
N LYS A 87 -29.59 -8.39 -3.18
CA LYS A 87 -29.73 -7.25 -4.10
C LYS A 87 -28.39 -6.56 -4.41
N CYS A 88 -27.55 -6.36 -3.40
CA CYS A 88 -26.31 -5.60 -3.56
C CYS A 88 -25.02 -6.41 -3.37
N GLY A 89 -25.12 -7.67 -2.94
CA GLY A 89 -23.99 -8.55 -2.65
C GLY A 89 -23.14 -8.11 -1.45
N VAL A 90 -23.60 -7.14 -0.66
CA VAL A 90 -22.86 -6.61 0.50
C VAL A 90 -23.16 -7.46 1.73
N GLU A 91 -22.09 -7.93 2.37
CA GLU A 91 -22.12 -8.63 3.64
C GLU A 91 -22.41 -7.64 4.79
N VAL A 92 -23.35 -7.99 5.68
CA VAL A 92 -23.75 -7.15 6.81
C VAL A 92 -22.80 -7.37 7.99
N ILE A 93 -21.77 -6.53 8.08
CA ILE A 93 -20.70 -6.57 9.09
C ILE A 93 -20.36 -5.15 9.58
N GLN A 94 -19.37 -5.02 10.46
CA GLN A 94 -18.87 -3.71 10.89
C GLN A 94 -18.15 -2.99 9.74
N SER A 95 -18.32 -1.68 9.64
CA SER A 95 -17.65 -0.84 8.63
C SER A 95 -16.12 -0.85 8.77
N LYS A 96 -15.58 -1.16 9.95
CA LYS A 96 -14.14 -1.25 10.25
C LYS A 96 -13.37 -2.14 9.26
N VAL A 97 -14.01 -3.17 8.71
CA VAL A 97 -13.42 -4.07 7.72
C VAL A 97 -13.01 -3.36 6.42
N ARG A 98 -13.59 -2.18 6.11
CA ARG A 98 -13.21 -1.33 4.98
C ARG A 98 -11.81 -0.74 5.09
N ARG A 99 -11.20 -0.83 6.27
CA ARG A 99 -9.79 -0.50 6.51
C ARG A 99 -8.85 -1.68 6.35
N GLU A 100 -9.39 -2.91 6.34
CA GLU A 100 -8.62 -4.16 6.38
C GLU A 100 -8.67 -4.92 5.04
N ARG A 101 -9.84 -4.96 4.38
CA ARG A 101 -10.04 -5.72 3.13
C ARG A 101 -9.33 -5.08 1.94
N LEU A 102 -8.54 -5.88 1.23
CA LEU A 102 -7.88 -5.48 -0.02
C LEU A 102 -8.73 -5.86 -1.23
N GLY A 103 -8.59 -5.08 -2.30
CA GLY A 103 -9.07 -5.43 -3.65
C GLY A 103 -7.90 -5.79 -4.55
N HIS A 104 -8.15 -6.20 -5.78
CA HIS A 104 -7.11 -6.38 -6.79
C HIS A 104 -7.54 -5.86 -8.15
N ILE A 105 -6.57 -5.61 -9.03
CA ILE A 105 -6.76 -5.31 -10.45
C ILE A 105 -5.99 -6.35 -11.25
N SER A 106 -6.68 -7.10 -12.11
CA SER A 106 -6.03 -7.98 -13.09
C SER A 106 -5.56 -7.16 -14.28
N LEU A 107 -4.24 -7.14 -14.50
CA LEU A 107 -3.64 -6.43 -15.62
C LEU A 107 -3.86 -7.19 -16.93
N ALA A 108 -4.07 -6.45 -18.02
CA ALA A 108 -4.21 -7.01 -19.36
C ALA A 108 -2.87 -7.44 -19.96
N ALA A 109 -1.79 -6.75 -19.59
CA ALA A 109 -0.42 -7.11 -19.91
C ALA A 109 0.43 -7.06 -18.64
N PRO A 110 1.43 -7.94 -18.49
CA PRO A 110 2.42 -7.87 -17.42
C PRO A 110 3.11 -6.50 -17.37
N VAL A 111 3.47 -6.05 -16.17
CA VAL A 111 4.10 -4.75 -15.92
C VAL A 111 5.30 -4.93 -15.01
N ALA A 112 6.47 -4.44 -15.40
CA ALA A 112 7.66 -4.55 -14.58
C ALA A 112 7.55 -3.66 -13.33
N HIS A 113 7.87 -4.18 -12.15
CA HIS A 113 7.78 -3.38 -10.93
C HIS A 113 8.95 -2.38 -10.84
N ILE A 114 8.63 -1.08 -10.76
CA ILE A 114 9.61 0.01 -10.79
C ILE A 114 10.73 -0.10 -9.74
N TRP A 115 10.43 -0.57 -8.52
CA TRP A 115 11.46 -0.75 -7.48
C TRP A 115 12.53 -1.77 -7.89
N PHE A 116 12.17 -2.90 -8.50
CA PHE A 116 13.17 -3.91 -8.90
C PHE A 116 13.91 -3.53 -10.17
N LEU A 117 13.26 -2.74 -11.04
CA LEU A 117 13.86 -2.19 -12.25
C LEU A 117 14.88 -1.09 -11.95
N LYS A 118 14.47 -0.02 -11.24
CA LYS A 118 15.25 1.21 -11.04
C LYS A 118 15.95 1.32 -9.68
N SER A 119 15.96 0.26 -8.86
CA SER A 119 16.87 0.23 -7.70
C SER A 119 18.31 0.06 -8.18
N LEU A 120 19.28 0.60 -7.42
CA LEU A 120 20.70 0.43 -7.70
C LEU A 120 21.29 -0.52 -6.66
N PRO A 121 21.83 -1.69 -7.05
CA PRO A 121 21.81 -2.28 -8.39
C PRO A 121 20.41 -2.79 -8.81
N SER A 122 20.13 -2.78 -10.11
CA SER A 122 18.87 -3.30 -10.66
C SER A 122 18.80 -4.80 -10.43
N LYS A 123 17.69 -5.28 -9.84
CA LYS A 123 17.56 -6.70 -9.52
C LYS A 123 17.23 -7.51 -10.77
N ILE A 124 16.37 -6.99 -11.62
CA ILE A 124 16.06 -7.57 -12.93
C ILE A 124 17.33 -7.60 -13.82
N GLY A 125 18.07 -6.49 -13.84
CA GLY A 125 19.32 -6.42 -14.63
C GLY A 125 20.41 -7.35 -14.12
N ALA A 126 20.52 -7.53 -12.80
CA ALA A 126 21.44 -8.50 -12.23
C ALA A 126 21.08 -9.94 -12.65
N VAL A 127 19.82 -10.33 -12.63
CA VAL A 127 19.44 -11.70 -13.04
C VAL A 127 19.76 -11.92 -14.53
N LEU A 128 19.35 -11.00 -15.41
CA LEU A 128 19.45 -11.16 -16.87
C LEU A 128 20.80 -10.71 -17.49
N ASP A 129 21.76 -10.23 -16.69
CA ASP A 129 22.99 -9.55 -17.12
C ASP A 129 22.80 -8.32 -18.03
N LEU A 130 21.63 -7.70 -17.99
CA LEU A 130 21.32 -6.53 -18.80
C LEU A 130 21.59 -5.24 -18.04
N THR A 131 22.12 -4.24 -18.74
CA THR A 131 22.22 -2.89 -18.18
C THR A 131 20.84 -2.25 -18.06
N LEU A 132 20.70 -1.26 -17.16
CA LEU A 132 19.42 -0.56 -16.97
C LEU A 132 18.90 0.07 -18.28
N LYS A 133 19.79 0.66 -19.09
CA LYS A 133 19.43 1.26 -20.38
C LYS A 133 18.89 0.21 -21.34
N GLN A 134 19.54 -0.95 -21.41
CA GLN A 134 19.09 -2.08 -22.24
C GLN A 134 17.70 -2.58 -21.82
N LEU A 135 17.45 -2.73 -20.51
CA LEU A 135 16.13 -3.10 -20.01
C LEU A 135 15.05 -2.06 -20.33
N GLU A 136 15.36 -0.76 -20.23
CA GLU A 136 14.44 0.30 -20.60
C GLU A 136 14.08 0.25 -22.09
N LYS A 137 15.05 0.00 -22.97
CA LYS A 137 14.79 -0.17 -24.42
C LYS A 137 13.82 -1.30 -24.72
N VAL A 138 13.95 -2.44 -24.02
CA VAL A 138 13.02 -3.58 -24.18
C VAL A 138 11.64 -3.24 -23.62
N LEU A 139 11.57 -2.64 -22.43
CA LEU A 139 10.30 -2.29 -21.76
C LEU A 139 9.49 -1.23 -22.53
N TYR A 140 10.16 -0.30 -23.20
CA TYR A 140 9.53 0.78 -23.95
C TYR A 140 9.37 0.51 -25.44
N PHE A 141 9.51 -0.76 -25.83
CA PHE A 141 9.25 -1.25 -27.18
C PHE A 141 10.19 -0.66 -28.25
N GLU A 142 11.44 -0.34 -27.90
CA GLU A 142 12.46 0.14 -28.84
C GLU A 142 13.28 -1.01 -29.45
N GLN A 143 13.59 -2.04 -28.66
CA GLN A 143 14.38 -3.19 -29.10
C GLN A 143 13.70 -4.51 -28.69
N TYR A 144 13.89 -5.53 -29.50
CA TYR A 144 13.48 -6.90 -29.22
C TYR A 144 14.54 -7.60 -28.37
N ALA A 145 14.12 -8.46 -27.45
CA ALA A 145 15.01 -9.33 -26.69
C ALA A 145 14.80 -10.77 -27.14
N VAL A 146 15.89 -11.48 -27.43
CA VAL A 146 15.84 -12.90 -27.79
C VAL A 146 15.44 -13.71 -26.56
N THR A 147 14.27 -14.36 -26.62
CA THR A 147 13.70 -15.15 -25.52
C THR A 147 14.12 -16.61 -25.57
N TYR A 148 14.34 -17.13 -26.78
CA TYR A 148 14.78 -18.50 -27.03
C TYR A 148 15.67 -18.50 -28.27
N SER A 149 16.69 -19.35 -28.28
CA SER A 149 17.57 -19.54 -29.42
C SER A 149 18.12 -20.96 -29.39
N GLU A 150 18.15 -21.60 -30.56
CA GLU A 150 18.80 -22.91 -30.78
C GLU A 150 20.25 -22.74 -31.27
N THR A 151 20.59 -21.55 -31.78
CA THR A 151 21.86 -21.28 -32.46
C THR A 151 22.77 -20.41 -31.59
N GLU A 152 24.03 -20.83 -31.42
CA GLU A 152 25.03 -20.11 -30.62
C GLU A 152 25.34 -18.70 -31.14
N ALA A 153 25.12 -18.45 -32.44
CA ALA A 153 25.30 -17.14 -33.06
C ALA A 153 24.43 -16.05 -32.42
N ILE A 154 23.25 -16.40 -31.90
CA ILE A 154 22.29 -15.48 -31.29
C ILE A 154 22.01 -15.93 -29.86
N PRO A 155 22.82 -15.51 -28.87
CA PRO A 155 22.59 -15.94 -27.50
C PRO A 155 21.30 -15.32 -26.93
N VAL A 156 20.67 -16.05 -26.01
CA VAL A 156 19.52 -15.56 -25.24
C VAL A 156 19.88 -14.26 -24.50
N CYS A 157 18.93 -13.35 -24.34
CA CYS A 157 19.12 -11.99 -23.82
C CYS A 157 19.87 -11.02 -24.74
N THR A 158 20.21 -11.40 -25.97
CA THR A 158 20.70 -10.45 -26.98
C THR A 158 19.58 -9.49 -27.39
N LEU A 159 19.93 -8.21 -27.59
CA LEU A 159 18.99 -7.19 -28.03
C LEU A 159 19.14 -6.91 -29.52
N LEU A 160 18.02 -6.98 -30.24
CA LEU A 160 17.97 -6.76 -31.68
C LEU A 160 17.12 -5.51 -31.98
N THR A 161 17.62 -4.66 -32.88
CA THR A 161 16.77 -3.62 -33.50
C THR A 161 15.79 -4.25 -34.47
N GLU A 162 14.81 -3.49 -34.96
CA GLU A 162 13.85 -4.01 -35.94
C GLU A 162 14.52 -4.45 -37.24
N GLU A 163 15.54 -3.71 -37.71
CA GLU A 163 16.33 -4.07 -38.89
C GLU A 163 17.13 -5.36 -38.68
N GLN A 164 17.84 -5.46 -37.54
CA GLN A 164 18.60 -6.65 -37.19
C GLN A 164 17.69 -7.87 -37.00
N TYR A 165 16.52 -7.68 -36.42
CA TYR A 165 15.55 -8.76 -36.28
C TYR A 165 15.08 -9.29 -37.65
N ARG A 166 14.85 -8.40 -38.62
CA ARG A 166 14.48 -8.81 -39.99
C ARG A 166 15.61 -9.58 -40.67
N GLN A 167 16.84 -9.07 -40.60
CA GLN A 167 18.03 -9.72 -41.16
C GLN A 167 18.26 -11.11 -40.55
N MET A 168 18.29 -11.21 -39.22
CA MET A 168 18.51 -12.48 -38.52
C MET A 168 17.39 -13.48 -38.80
N ARG A 169 16.15 -13.01 -38.98
CA ARG A 169 15.01 -13.88 -39.33
C ARG A 169 15.09 -14.41 -40.77
N GLU A 170 15.73 -13.68 -41.68
CA GLU A 170 16.01 -14.13 -43.05
C GLU A 170 17.17 -15.14 -43.08
N GLU A 171 18.22 -14.89 -42.28
CA GLU A 171 19.39 -15.78 -42.18
C GLU A 171 19.09 -17.09 -41.45
N HIS A 172 18.29 -17.03 -40.38
CA HIS A 172 18.02 -18.14 -39.46
C HIS A 172 16.51 -18.32 -39.22
N PRO A 173 15.74 -18.81 -40.21
CA PRO A 173 14.29 -18.90 -40.13
C PRO A 173 13.84 -19.97 -39.12
N GLY A 174 13.25 -19.53 -38.00
CA GLY A 174 12.64 -20.42 -37.00
C GLY A 174 13.60 -20.92 -35.92
N GLU A 175 14.88 -20.54 -35.96
CA GLU A 175 15.89 -20.98 -34.99
C GLU A 175 15.89 -20.17 -33.68
N PHE A 176 15.17 -19.03 -33.64
CA PHE A 176 15.08 -18.17 -32.46
C PHE A 176 13.72 -17.49 -32.34
N GLU A 177 13.34 -17.21 -31.09
CA GLU A 177 12.15 -16.40 -30.77
C GLU A 177 12.57 -15.08 -30.12
N VAL A 178 11.85 -14.01 -30.48
CA VAL A 178 12.01 -12.71 -29.83
C VAL A 178 10.75 -12.28 -29.10
N GLY A 179 10.95 -11.59 -27.98
CA GLY A 179 9.91 -10.90 -27.25
C GLY A 179 10.20 -9.41 -27.15
N ILE A 180 9.16 -8.63 -26.85
CA ILE A 180 9.30 -7.22 -26.51
C ILE A 180 8.45 -6.85 -25.28
N GLY A 181 8.84 -5.79 -24.58
CA GLY A 181 8.12 -5.31 -23.40
C GLY A 181 8.32 -6.17 -22.14
N ALA A 182 7.43 -5.97 -21.17
CA ALA A 182 7.48 -6.67 -19.89
C ALA A 182 7.14 -8.16 -19.99
N GLU A 183 6.44 -8.59 -21.05
CA GLU A 183 6.17 -10.01 -21.33
C GLU A 183 7.45 -10.78 -21.64
N ALA A 184 8.33 -10.19 -22.46
CA ALA A 184 9.64 -10.77 -22.78
C ALA A 184 10.50 -10.91 -21.52
N ILE A 185 10.55 -9.86 -20.70
CA ILE A 185 11.31 -9.90 -19.44
C ILE A 185 10.74 -10.94 -18.49
N HIS A 186 9.41 -11.07 -18.40
CA HIS A 186 8.80 -12.13 -17.60
C HIS A 186 9.20 -13.52 -18.10
N LYS A 187 9.12 -13.78 -19.42
CA LYS A 187 9.52 -15.06 -20.02
C LYS A 187 10.99 -15.37 -19.74
N LEU A 188 11.87 -14.40 -19.96
CA LEU A 188 13.30 -14.52 -19.69
C LEU A 188 13.58 -14.84 -18.22
N LEU A 189 12.95 -14.12 -17.28
CA LEU A 189 13.11 -14.37 -15.85
C LEU A 189 12.60 -15.75 -15.42
N ALA A 190 11.51 -16.22 -16.03
CA ALA A 190 10.92 -17.52 -15.73
C ALA A 190 11.75 -18.70 -16.25
N ALA A 191 12.52 -18.48 -17.33
CA ALA A 191 13.38 -19.50 -17.95
C ALA A 191 14.75 -19.65 -17.26
N GLN A 192 15.13 -18.76 -16.34
CA GLN A 192 16.42 -18.81 -15.68
C GLN A 192 16.46 -19.87 -14.57
N ASP A 193 17.42 -20.79 -14.66
CA ASP A 193 17.81 -21.65 -13.55
C ASP A 193 18.82 -20.92 -12.64
N LEU A 194 18.40 -20.62 -11.41
CA LEU A 194 19.22 -19.91 -10.44
C LEU A 194 20.35 -20.77 -9.86
N ASP A 195 20.17 -22.09 -9.79
CA ASP A 195 21.16 -23.02 -9.25
C ASP A 195 22.32 -23.19 -10.23
N GLU A 196 22.02 -23.37 -11.51
CA GLU A 196 23.02 -23.43 -12.58
C GLU A 196 23.76 -22.10 -12.70
N LEU A 197 23.03 -20.98 -12.81
CA LEU A 197 23.63 -19.65 -12.94
C LEU A 197 24.55 -19.30 -11.75
N SER A 198 24.20 -19.76 -10.54
CA SER A 198 25.05 -19.58 -9.36
C SER A 198 26.37 -20.32 -9.46
N LYS A 199 26.39 -21.55 -10.02
CA LYS A 199 27.62 -22.33 -10.23
C LYS A 199 28.50 -21.68 -11.28
N THR A 200 27.93 -21.36 -12.45
CA THR A 200 28.65 -20.70 -13.55
C THR A 200 29.30 -19.39 -13.11
N LEU A 201 28.57 -18.56 -12.35
CA LEU A 201 29.12 -17.29 -11.85
C LEU A 201 30.24 -17.47 -10.81
N ARG A 202 30.22 -18.54 -10.00
CA ARG A 202 31.30 -18.84 -9.06
C ARG A 202 32.55 -19.29 -9.80
N GLU A 203 32.39 -20.12 -10.83
CA GLU A 203 33.48 -20.56 -11.69
C GLU A 203 34.09 -19.38 -12.46
N GLU A 204 33.30 -18.58 -13.16
CA GLU A 204 33.75 -17.37 -13.87
C GLU A 204 34.46 -16.37 -12.94
N MET A 205 34.00 -16.25 -11.70
CA MET A 205 34.61 -15.36 -10.70
C MET A 205 35.99 -15.86 -10.23
N SER A 206 36.19 -17.18 -10.19
CA SER A 206 37.47 -17.80 -9.81
C SER A 206 38.51 -17.74 -10.93
N THR A 207 38.08 -17.90 -12.18
CA THR A 207 38.95 -17.89 -13.38
C THR A 207 39.34 -16.48 -13.81
N THR A 208 38.49 -15.48 -13.54
CA THR A 208 38.72 -14.11 -14.00
C THR A 208 39.72 -13.34 -13.13
N ASN A 209 40.88 -12.98 -13.70
CA ASN A 209 41.90 -12.14 -13.05
C ASN A 209 41.55 -10.63 -13.01
N SER A 210 40.54 -10.19 -13.78
CA SER A 210 40.13 -8.78 -13.83
C SER A 210 39.30 -8.36 -12.63
N LYS A 211 39.78 -7.36 -11.88
CA LYS A 211 39.11 -6.80 -10.69
C LYS A 211 37.69 -6.27 -10.99
N THR A 212 37.48 -5.66 -12.15
CA THR A 212 36.18 -5.06 -12.52
C THR A 212 35.14 -6.13 -12.83
N LYS A 213 35.50 -7.15 -13.62
CA LYS A 213 34.64 -8.31 -13.91
C LYS A 213 34.30 -9.09 -12.64
N ARG A 214 35.30 -9.33 -11.77
CA ARG A 214 35.09 -9.99 -10.47
C ARG A 214 34.10 -9.24 -9.58
N GLN A 215 34.16 -7.91 -9.54
CA GLN A 215 33.17 -7.09 -8.83
C GLN A 215 31.76 -7.16 -9.45
N LYS A 216 31.65 -7.20 -10.79
CA LYS A 216 30.37 -7.36 -11.50
C LYS A 216 29.73 -8.71 -11.12
N TYR A 217 30.48 -9.80 -11.23
CA TYR A 217 30.04 -11.13 -10.85
C TYR A 217 29.68 -11.21 -9.36
N GLY A 218 30.46 -10.58 -8.48
CA GLY A 218 30.15 -10.54 -7.05
C GLY A 218 28.80 -9.92 -6.74
N LYS A 219 28.49 -8.77 -7.36
CA LYS A 219 27.17 -8.12 -7.21
C LYS A 219 26.03 -8.96 -7.78
N ARG A 220 26.30 -9.69 -8.86
CA ARG A 220 25.31 -10.55 -9.53
C ARG A 220 25.00 -11.78 -8.70
N LEU A 221 26.04 -12.50 -8.27
CA LEU A 221 25.97 -13.67 -7.40
C LEU A 221 25.23 -13.35 -6.10
N TYR A 222 25.49 -12.18 -5.49
CA TYR A 222 24.77 -11.74 -4.29
C TYR A 222 23.24 -11.68 -4.48
N VAL A 223 22.78 -11.19 -5.64
CA VAL A 223 21.33 -11.13 -5.92
C VAL A 223 20.76 -12.53 -6.15
N ILE A 224 21.49 -13.40 -6.85
CA ILE A 224 21.05 -14.76 -7.18
C ILE A 224 20.97 -15.62 -5.91
N GLU A 225 21.98 -15.59 -5.05
CA GLU A 225 21.95 -16.32 -3.78
C GLU A 225 20.82 -15.82 -2.87
N ALA A 226 20.57 -14.50 -2.83
CA ALA A 226 19.43 -13.96 -2.09
C ALA A 226 18.07 -14.49 -2.62
N PHE A 227 17.92 -14.73 -3.93
CA PHE A 227 16.73 -15.37 -4.48
C PHE A 227 16.63 -16.84 -4.11
N ARG A 228 17.74 -17.59 -4.18
CA ARG A 228 17.82 -19.00 -3.78
C ARG A 228 17.45 -19.19 -2.31
N ASP A 229 18.08 -18.42 -1.42
CA ASP A 229 17.84 -18.50 0.03
C ASP A 229 16.41 -18.11 0.42
N SER A 230 15.81 -17.17 -0.30
CA SER A 230 14.47 -16.68 0.01
C SER A 230 13.33 -17.52 -0.59
N GLY A 231 13.65 -18.45 -1.50
CA GLY A 231 12.65 -19.24 -2.25
C GLY A 231 11.73 -18.42 -3.14
N ASN A 232 12.06 -17.15 -3.40
CA ASN A 232 11.27 -16.28 -4.27
C ASN A 232 11.60 -16.57 -5.73
N ARG A 233 10.57 -16.56 -6.59
CA ARG A 233 10.76 -16.72 -8.03
C ARG A 233 11.05 -15.36 -8.70
N PRO A 234 12.08 -15.24 -9.58
CA PRO A 234 12.47 -13.96 -10.19
C PRO A 234 11.36 -13.27 -10.99
N GLU A 235 10.49 -14.03 -11.65
CA GLU A 235 9.39 -13.51 -12.47
C GLU A 235 8.33 -12.77 -11.64
N TRP A 236 8.26 -12.98 -10.33
CA TRP A 236 7.36 -12.23 -9.45
C TRP A 236 7.71 -10.73 -9.36
N MET A 237 8.89 -10.33 -9.86
CA MET A 237 9.22 -8.92 -10.05
C MET A 237 8.41 -8.25 -11.17
N VAL A 238 7.76 -9.03 -12.04
CA VAL A 238 6.83 -8.55 -13.07
C VAL A 238 5.39 -8.81 -12.62
N LEU A 239 4.65 -7.73 -12.42
CA LEU A 239 3.29 -7.76 -11.90
C LEU A 239 2.30 -8.19 -12.99
N LYS A 240 1.49 -9.20 -12.68
CA LYS A 240 0.26 -9.54 -13.42
C LYS A 240 -1.00 -9.02 -12.71
N VAL A 241 -0.92 -8.88 -11.39
CA VAL A 241 -2.03 -8.45 -10.53
C VAL A 241 -1.52 -7.36 -9.59
N ILE A 242 -2.30 -6.30 -9.42
CA ILE A 242 -1.98 -5.20 -8.51
C ILE A 242 -2.98 -5.18 -7.35
N PRO A 243 -2.54 -5.20 -6.08
CA PRO A 243 -3.43 -5.02 -4.95
C PRO A 243 -3.92 -3.57 -4.86
N VAL A 244 -5.20 -3.40 -4.53
CA VAL A 244 -5.84 -2.11 -4.30
C VAL A 244 -5.98 -1.89 -2.80
N LEU A 245 -5.40 -0.77 -2.34
CA LEU A 245 -5.43 -0.38 -0.93
C LEU A 245 -6.88 -0.19 -0.43
N PRO A 246 -7.20 -0.51 0.84
CA PRO A 246 -8.55 -0.34 1.37
C PRO A 246 -8.98 1.14 1.33
N PRO A 247 -10.27 1.44 1.05
CA PRO A 247 -10.77 2.79 0.82
C PRO A 247 -10.57 3.73 2.02
N ASP A 248 -10.60 3.22 3.25
CA ASP A 248 -10.44 4.06 4.45
C ASP A 248 -8.98 4.55 4.63
N LEU A 249 -8.01 3.91 3.97
CA LEU A 249 -6.63 4.39 3.90
C LEU A 249 -6.41 5.43 2.78
N ARG A 250 -7.40 5.59 1.89
CA ARG A 250 -7.43 6.56 0.79
C ARG A 250 -8.80 7.27 0.72
N PRO A 251 -9.23 7.94 1.81
CA PRO A 251 -10.60 8.38 1.97
C PRO A 251 -10.99 9.46 0.96
N LEU A 252 -12.30 9.55 0.73
CA LEU A 252 -12.97 10.63 0.02
C LEU A 252 -13.92 11.28 1.03
N VAL A 253 -13.54 12.45 1.54
CA VAL A 253 -14.23 13.11 2.66
C VAL A 253 -15.02 14.30 2.12
N PRO A 254 -16.34 14.37 2.36
CA PRO A 254 -17.11 15.56 2.02
C PRO A 254 -16.65 16.73 2.90
N LEU A 255 -16.44 17.87 2.26
CA LEU A 255 -16.18 19.16 2.90
C LEU A 255 -17.45 20.03 2.85
N GLU A 256 -17.46 21.08 3.66
CA GLU A 256 -18.51 22.10 3.60
C GLU A 256 -18.59 22.73 2.19
N GLY A 257 -19.81 22.98 1.72
CA GLY A 257 -20.05 23.51 0.36
C GLY A 257 -20.01 22.47 -0.75
N GLY A 258 -20.24 21.18 -0.46
CA GLY A 258 -20.42 20.13 -1.47
C GLY A 258 -19.14 19.71 -2.20
N ARG A 259 -17.97 20.18 -1.74
CA ARG A 259 -16.66 19.78 -2.25
C ARG A 259 -16.21 18.47 -1.61
N PHE A 260 -15.32 17.74 -2.28
CA PHE A 260 -14.74 16.51 -1.75
C PHE A 260 -13.22 16.63 -1.67
N ALA A 261 -12.66 16.27 -0.52
CA ALA A 261 -11.23 16.05 -0.37
C ALA A 261 -10.92 14.59 -0.76
N THR A 262 -10.09 14.40 -1.77
CA THR A 262 -9.69 13.08 -2.27
C THR A 262 -8.22 12.82 -2.00
N SER A 263 -7.87 11.59 -1.63
CA SER A 263 -6.49 11.14 -1.63
C SER A 263 -5.93 11.03 -3.05
N ASP A 264 -4.71 11.54 -3.28
CA ASP A 264 -3.97 11.45 -4.54
C ASP A 264 -3.90 10.02 -5.11
N LEU A 265 -3.84 9.00 -4.24
CA LEU A 265 -3.84 7.60 -4.66
C LEU A 265 -5.06 7.21 -5.49
N ASN A 266 -6.22 7.79 -5.22
CA ASN A 266 -7.43 7.48 -5.99
C ASN A 266 -7.27 7.91 -7.45
N ASP A 267 -6.63 9.05 -7.73
CA ASP A 267 -6.37 9.49 -9.09
C ASP A 267 -5.34 8.61 -9.81
N LEU A 268 -4.33 8.13 -9.09
CA LEU A 268 -3.34 7.19 -9.62
C LEU A 268 -3.98 5.84 -9.94
N TYR A 269 -4.78 5.28 -9.04
CA TYR A 269 -5.53 4.05 -9.29
C TYR A 269 -6.51 4.19 -10.46
N ARG A 270 -7.25 5.30 -10.54
CA ARG A 270 -8.14 5.59 -11.68
C ARG A 270 -7.39 5.57 -13.00
N ARG A 271 -6.18 6.16 -13.02
CA ARG A 271 -5.35 6.20 -14.22
C ARG A 271 -4.92 4.79 -14.65
N VAL A 272 -4.50 3.94 -13.71
CA VAL A 272 -4.16 2.54 -13.98
C VAL A 272 -5.37 1.77 -14.52
N ILE A 273 -6.52 1.86 -13.86
CA ILE A 273 -7.75 1.15 -14.27
C ILE A 273 -8.19 1.59 -15.68
N ASN A 274 -8.18 2.89 -15.96
CA ASN A 274 -8.56 3.41 -17.27
C ASN A 274 -7.66 2.90 -18.38
N ARG A 275 -6.33 2.92 -18.19
CA ARG A 275 -5.36 2.40 -19.15
C ARG A 275 -5.49 0.90 -19.34
N ASN A 276 -5.68 0.17 -18.25
CA ASN A 276 -5.86 -1.27 -18.28
C ASN A 276 -7.13 -1.68 -19.04
N ASN A 277 -8.26 -1.03 -18.76
CA ASN A 277 -9.52 -1.29 -19.45
C ASN A 277 -9.48 -0.91 -20.93
N ARG A 278 -8.79 0.20 -21.26
CA ARG A 278 -8.55 0.59 -22.65
C ARG A 278 -7.71 -0.46 -23.38
N LEU A 279 -6.65 -0.98 -22.75
CA LEU A 279 -5.82 -2.04 -23.31
C LEU A 279 -6.62 -3.33 -23.53
N LYS A 280 -7.47 -3.75 -22.57
CA LYS A 280 -8.36 -4.92 -22.74
C LYS A 280 -9.24 -4.77 -23.98
N ARG A 281 -9.90 -3.62 -24.14
CA ARG A 281 -10.74 -3.34 -25.31
C ARG A 281 -9.96 -3.34 -26.63
N LEU A 282 -8.73 -2.82 -26.63
CA LEU A 282 -7.89 -2.80 -27.83
C LEU A 282 -7.46 -4.21 -28.25
N LEU A 283 -7.21 -5.09 -27.28
CA LEU A 283 -6.92 -6.51 -27.53
C LEU A 283 -8.16 -7.26 -28.03
N GLU A 284 -9.35 -6.99 -27.48
CA GLU A 284 -10.62 -7.58 -27.94
C GLU A 284 -11.00 -7.16 -29.36
N LEU A 285 -10.55 -5.98 -29.81
CA LEU A 285 -10.82 -5.44 -31.14
C LEU A 285 -9.69 -5.74 -32.15
N ASP A 286 -8.69 -6.54 -31.76
CA ASP A 286 -7.50 -6.84 -32.58
C ASP A 286 -6.87 -5.58 -33.21
N ALA A 287 -6.73 -4.53 -32.40
CA ALA A 287 -6.18 -3.26 -32.86
C ALA A 287 -4.72 -3.42 -33.35
N PRO A 288 -4.24 -2.58 -34.27
CA PRO A 288 -2.86 -2.64 -34.76
C PRO A 288 -1.81 -2.60 -33.64
N ASP A 289 -0.72 -3.36 -33.83
CA ASP A 289 0.36 -3.53 -32.85
C ASP A 289 0.94 -2.22 -32.33
N ILE A 290 1.04 -1.19 -33.18
CA ILE A 290 1.57 0.13 -32.80
C ILE A 290 0.74 0.74 -31.67
N ILE A 291 -0.59 0.62 -31.77
CA ILE A 291 -1.53 1.15 -30.78
C ILE A 291 -1.45 0.31 -29.49
N ILE A 292 -1.38 -1.01 -29.61
CA ILE A 292 -1.23 -1.92 -28.46
C ILE A 292 0.08 -1.63 -27.71
N ARG A 293 1.21 -1.50 -28.40
CA ARG A 293 2.53 -1.19 -27.82
C ARG A 293 2.49 0.14 -27.06
N ASN A 294 1.88 1.18 -27.67
CA ASN A 294 1.73 2.46 -27.01
C ASN A 294 0.86 2.37 -25.75
N GLU A 295 -0.25 1.62 -25.77
CA GLU A 295 -1.11 1.47 -24.59
C GLU A 295 -0.45 0.60 -23.50
N LYS A 296 0.31 -0.45 -23.87
CA LYS A 296 1.16 -1.22 -22.93
C LYS A 296 2.20 -0.31 -22.25
N ARG A 297 2.88 0.56 -23.02
CA ARG A 297 3.81 1.58 -22.48
C ARG A 297 3.09 2.54 -21.51
N MET A 298 1.89 3.00 -21.88
CA MET A 298 1.10 3.90 -21.04
C MET A 298 0.61 3.24 -19.75
N LEU A 299 0.30 1.94 -19.80
CA LEU A 299 -0.03 1.17 -18.61
C LEU A 299 1.17 1.02 -17.68
N GLN A 300 2.36 0.70 -18.23
CA GLN A 300 3.62 0.66 -17.47
C GLN A 300 3.88 2.01 -16.78
N GLU A 301 3.69 3.14 -17.48
CA GLU A 301 3.78 4.49 -16.91
C GLU A 301 2.82 4.74 -15.76
N ALA A 302 1.56 4.35 -15.92
CA ALA A 302 0.55 4.57 -14.90
C ALA A 302 0.88 3.79 -13.61
N VAL A 303 1.38 2.55 -13.75
CA VAL A 303 1.77 1.71 -12.62
C VAL A 303 3.06 2.21 -11.97
N ASP A 304 4.05 2.62 -12.76
CA ASP A 304 5.27 3.23 -12.26
C ASP A 304 4.98 4.41 -11.33
N VAL A 305 4.07 5.30 -11.74
CA VAL A 305 3.67 6.50 -10.99
C VAL A 305 2.86 6.13 -9.74
N LEU A 306 2.04 5.08 -9.80
CA LEU A 306 1.31 4.58 -8.63
C LEU A 306 2.27 4.16 -7.51
N PHE A 307 3.34 3.43 -7.87
CA PHE A 307 4.31 2.94 -6.90
C PHE A 307 5.32 4.02 -6.47
N ASP A 308 5.95 4.73 -7.41
CA ASP A 308 6.95 5.78 -7.12
C ASP A 308 6.93 6.90 -8.17
N ASN A 309 6.20 7.98 -7.87
CA ASN A 309 6.06 9.16 -8.73
C ASN A 309 7.32 10.04 -8.65
N GLY A 310 8.35 9.68 -9.42
CA GLY A 310 9.56 10.50 -9.57
C GLY A 310 10.80 9.77 -10.06
N ARG A 311 10.84 8.43 -9.98
CA ARG A 311 12.01 7.65 -10.43
C ARG A 311 12.21 7.59 -11.94
N ARG A 312 11.19 7.92 -12.72
CA ARG A 312 11.21 7.76 -14.18
C ARG A 312 11.50 9.05 -14.96
N GLY A 313 11.41 10.21 -14.31
CA GLY A 313 11.58 11.51 -14.96
C GLY A 313 10.57 12.53 -14.46
N ARG A 314 9.78 13.11 -15.39
CA ARG A 314 8.81 14.16 -15.06
C ARG A 314 7.73 13.66 -14.11
N VAL A 315 7.62 14.34 -12.97
CA VAL A 315 6.63 14.01 -11.94
C VAL A 315 5.24 14.38 -12.43
N ILE A 316 4.29 13.46 -12.24
CA ILE A 316 2.90 13.72 -12.59
C ILE A 316 2.27 14.61 -11.54
N THR A 317 1.67 15.71 -11.99
CA THR A 317 1.02 16.71 -11.15
C THR A 317 -0.51 16.60 -11.23
N GLY A 318 -1.18 16.96 -10.14
CA GLY A 318 -2.63 17.11 -10.08
C GLY A 318 -3.10 18.48 -10.59
N ALA A 319 -4.40 18.76 -10.45
CA ALA A 319 -5.01 20.03 -10.86
C ALA A 319 -4.32 21.26 -10.24
N ASN A 320 -3.82 21.14 -9.01
CA ASN A 320 -3.15 22.22 -8.29
C ASN A 320 -1.65 22.36 -8.66
N LYS A 321 -1.19 21.76 -9.77
CA LYS A 321 0.22 21.68 -10.21
C LYS A 321 1.19 21.06 -9.20
N ARG A 322 0.70 20.57 -8.06
CA ARG A 322 1.45 19.81 -7.06
C ARG A 322 1.67 18.37 -7.56
N PRO A 323 2.85 17.77 -7.32
CA PRO A 323 3.07 16.35 -7.61
C PRO A 323 2.15 15.47 -6.76
N LEU A 324 1.53 14.48 -7.39
CA LEU A 324 0.68 13.50 -6.71
C LEU A 324 1.54 12.59 -5.82
N LYS A 325 1.10 12.33 -4.58
CA LYS A 325 1.80 11.40 -3.69
C LYS A 325 1.58 9.95 -4.10
N SER A 326 2.67 9.23 -4.37
CA SER A 326 2.68 7.79 -4.67
C SER A 326 2.69 6.92 -3.39
N LEU A 327 2.56 5.60 -3.55
CA LEU A 327 2.66 4.65 -2.43
C LEU A 327 4.00 4.76 -1.69
N SER A 328 5.12 4.89 -2.41
CA SER A 328 6.44 5.12 -1.81
C SER A 328 6.49 6.42 -1.01
N ASP A 329 5.92 7.51 -1.54
CA ASP A 329 5.92 8.83 -0.88
C ASP A 329 5.11 8.85 0.42
N MET A 330 4.09 7.98 0.53
CA MET A 330 3.34 7.82 1.77
C MET A 330 4.17 7.18 2.89
N LEU A 331 5.15 6.35 2.54
CA LEU A 331 6.01 5.68 3.51
C LEU A 331 7.25 6.52 3.88
N LYS A 332 7.91 7.11 2.88
CA LYS A 332 9.20 7.81 3.03
C LYS A 332 9.06 9.29 3.41
N GLY A 333 10.15 9.87 3.92
CA GLY A 333 10.25 11.31 4.19
C GLY A 333 9.76 11.74 5.58
N LYS A 334 9.88 13.05 5.87
CA LYS A 334 9.48 13.65 7.16
C LYS A 334 7.96 13.55 7.41
N GLN A 335 7.16 13.72 6.35
CA GLN A 335 5.70 13.55 6.38
C GLN A 335 5.26 12.10 6.08
N GLY A 336 6.21 11.17 5.95
CA GLY A 336 5.92 9.76 5.71
C GLY A 336 5.47 9.04 6.97
N ARG A 337 4.80 7.91 6.80
CA ARG A 337 4.23 7.12 7.92
C ARG A 337 5.26 6.75 8.99
N PHE A 338 6.49 6.37 8.61
CA PHE A 338 7.51 5.94 9.55
C PHE A 338 7.92 7.05 10.52
N ARG A 339 8.26 8.25 10.02
CA ARG A 339 8.73 9.35 10.86
C ARG A 339 7.57 10.09 11.52
N GLN A 340 6.51 10.38 10.77
CA GLN A 340 5.46 11.25 11.27
C GLN A 340 4.48 10.52 12.20
N ASN A 341 4.08 9.28 11.90
CA ASN A 341 2.97 8.62 12.58
C ASN A 341 3.41 7.49 13.51
N LEU A 342 4.47 6.74 13.16
CA LEU A 342 4.95 5.65 14.00
C LEU A 342 5.78 6.17 15.17
N LEU A 343 6.68 7.13 14.92
CA LEU A 343 7.47 7.79 15.97
C LEU A 343 6.74 8.99 16.58
N GLY A 344 6.08 9.81 15.75
CA GLY A 344 5.26 10.93 16.21
C GLY A 344 3.81 10.54 16.47
N LYS A 345 3.47 10.18 17.71
CA LYS A 345 2.07 9.94 18.07
C LYS A 345 1.52 11.10 18.88
N ARG A 346 0.34 11.58 18.48
CA ARG A 346 -0.48 12.40 19.35
C ARG A 346 -1.02 11.50 20.44
N VAL A 347 -0.91 11.94 21.68
CA VAL A 347 -1.31 11.19 22.87
C VAL A 347 -2.43 11.96 23.54
N ASP A 348 -3.51 11.26 23.87
CA ASP A 348 -4.60 11.81 24.68
C ASP A 348 -4.12 12.04 26.12
N TYR A 349 -4.89 12.77 26.93
CA TYR A 349 -4.48 13.14 28.30
C TYR A 349 -3.16 13.92 28.35
N SER A 350 -2.94 14.79 27.37
CA SER A 350 -1.82 15.72 27.33
C SER A 350 -2.31 17.18 27.30
N GLY A 351 -1.48 18.10 27.78
CA GLY A 351 -1.79 19.52 27.80
C GLY A 351 -0.54 20.38 27.68
N ARG A 352 -0.70 21.64 27.28
CA ARG A 352 0.40 22.62 27.21
C ARG A 352 -0.05 23.95 27.79
N SER A 353 0.84 24.61 28.52
CA SER A 353 0.65 25.95 29.05
C SER A 353 1.98 26.70 29.09
N VAL A 354 1.93 28.01 29.30
CA VAL A 354 3.10 28.84 29.59
C VAL A 354 3.61 28.49 30.98
N VAL A 355 4.93 28.35 31.12
CA VAL A 355 5.60 28.08 32.39
C VAL A 355 5.89 29.41 33.09
N VAL A 356 5.56 29.49 34.37
CA VAL A 356 5.79 30.66 35.23
C VAL A 356 6.58 30.20 36.46
N VAL A 357 7.35 31.10 37.07
CA VAL A 357 8.15 30.82 38.27
C VAL A 357 7.22 30.61 39.48
N GLY A 358 7.43 29.52 40.23
CA GLY A 358 6.71 29.21 41.46
C GLY A 358 7.68 28.97 42.61
N PRO A 359 8.19 30.03 43.27
CA PRO A 359 9.33 29.93 44.20
C PRO A 359 9.01 29.16 45.49
N HIS A 360 7.73 28.98 45.82
CA HIS A 360 7.28 28.28 47.03
C HIS A 360 7.12 26.76 46.84
N LEU A 361 7.33 26.23 45.63
CA LEU A 361 7.15 24.81 45.33
C LEU A 361 8.40 24.00 45.70
N ARG A 362 8.20 22.76 46.17
CA ARG A 362 9.29 21.81 46.39
C ARG A 362 9.78 21.24 45.04
N LEU A 363 11.01 20.69 45.02
CA LEU A 363 11.62 20.14 43.80
C LEU A 363 10.78 19.05 43.12
N HIS A 364 10.05 18.23 43.89
CA HIS A 364 9.19 17.16 43.39
C HIS A 364 7.76 17.63 43.05
N GLN A 365 7.48 18.94 43.10
CA GLN A 365 6.14 19.50 42.89
C GLN A 365 6.14 20.43 41.68
N CYS A 366 4.99 20.49 41.02
CA CYS A 366 4.73 21.47 39.96
C CYS A 366 3.33 22.06 40.10
N GLY A 367 3.17 23.34 39.77
CA GLY A 367 1.86 23.98 39.70
C GLY A 367 1.15 23.62 38.40
N ILE A 368 -0.09 23.14 38.50
CA ILE A 368 -0.95 22.86 37.34
C ILE A 368 -2.22 23.73 37.45
N PRO A 369 -2.61 24.44 36.38
CA PRO A 369 -3.87 25.17 36.38
C PRO A 369 -5.06 24.25 36.65
N LYS A 370 -5.95 24.65 37.56
CA LYS A 370 -7.15 23.87 37.94
C LYS A 370 -7.98 23.42 36.73
N LYS A 371 -8.15 24.29 35.72
CA LYS A 371 -8.86 23.95 34.48
C LYS A 371 -8.18 22.84 33.68
N MET A 372 -6.84 22.83 33.64
CA MET A 372 -6.09 21.77 32.96
C MET A 372 -6.18 20.45 33.73
N ALA A 373 -6.03 20.50 35.05
CA ALA A 373 -6.17 19.31 35.89
C ALA A 373 -7.58 18.69 35.73
N LEU A 374 -8.62 19.53 35.73
CA LEU A 374 -9.99 19.09 35.51
C LEU A 374 -10.14 18.28 34.22
N GLU A 375 -9.58 18.77 33.09
CA GLU A 375 -9.63 18.09 31.79
C GLU A 375 -8.79 16.80 31.74
N LEU A 376 -7.56 16.83 32.25
CA LEU A 376 -6.63 15.70 32.21
C LEU A 376 -7.16 14.52 33.06
N PHE A 377 -7.78 14.82 34.20
CA PHE A 377 -8.25 13.80 35.14
C PHE A 377 -9.74 13.48 35.03
N LYS A 378 -10.46 13.98 34.01
CA LYS A 378 -11.91 13.76 33.80
C LYS A 378 -12.39 12.33 34.08
N PRO A 379 -11.79 11.26 33.50
CA PRO A 379 -12.27 9.90 33.73
C PRO A 379 -12.17 9.46 35.19
N PHE A 380 -11.12 9.89 35.89
CA PHE A 380 -10.90 9.56 37.31
C PHE A 380 -11.89 10.30 38.21
N ILE A 381 -12.20 11.56 37.87
CA ILE A 381 -13.21 12.36 38.57
C ILE A 381 -14.58 11.71 38.42
N TYR A 382 -14.95 11.27 37.22
CA TYR A 382 -16.25 10.59 37.00
C TYR A 382 -16.37 9.31 37.84
N ASN A 383 -15.32 8.48 37.86
CA ASN A 383 -15.33 7.25 38.64
C ASN A 383 -15.44 7.54 40.15
N LYS A 384 -14.71 8.54 40.65
CA LYS A 384 -14.72 8.90 42.07
C LYS A 384 -16.06 9.49 42.51
N LEU A 385 -16.67 10.36 41.70
CA LEU A 385 -18.00 10.92 41.96
C LEU A 385 -19.08 9.84 42.02
N GLU A 386 -18.97 8.81 41.17
CA GLU A 386 -19.89 7.66 41.18
C GLU A 386 -19.69 6.81 42.44
N ASN A 387 -18.44 6.50 42.80
CA ASN A 387 -18.13 5.70 44.00
C ASN A 387 -18.56 6.39 45.31
N GLN A 388 -18.49 7.72 45.38
CA GLN A 388 -18.94 8.50 46.53
C GLN A 388 -20.47 8.73 46.54
N GLY A 389 -21.20 8.26 45.53
CA GLY A 389 -22.66 8.36 45.44
C GLY A 389 -23.19 9.75 45.07
N PHE A 390 -22.33 10.71 44.70
CA PHE A 390 -22.76 12.04 44.25
C PHE A 390 -23.51 12.00 42.92
N VAL A 391 -23.25 10.99 42.09
CA VAL A 391 -23.88 10.80 40.79
C VAL A 391 -24.13 9.33 40.53
N SER A 392 -25.28 9.02 39.93
CA SER A 392 -25.67 7.65 39.57
C SER A 392 -25.28 7.24 38.16
N THR A 393 -24.92 8.20 37.29
CA THR A 393 -24.53 7.93 35.90
C THR A 393 -23.36 8.79 35.44
N ILE A 394 -22.60 8.29 34.46
CA ILE A 394 -21.51 9.06 33.81
C ILE A 394 -22.04 10.34 33.15
N LYS A 395 -23.27 10.34 32.62
CA LYS A 395 -23.87 11.54 32.02
C LYS A 395 -24.15 12.62 33.06
N SER A 396 -24.66 12.26 34.23
CA SER A 396 -24.83 13.21 35.34
C SER A 396 -23.48 13.72 35.85
N ALA A 397 -22.48 12.84 35.95
CA ALA A 397 -21.11 13.22 36.31
C ALA A 397 -20.54 14.27 35.34
N ARG A 398 -20.69 14.05 34.03
CA ARG A 398 -20.28 15.01 33.00
C ARG A 398 -20.96 16.36 33.16
N LYS A 399 -22.28 16.39 33.36
CA LYS A 399 -23.04 17.64 33.55
C LYS A 399 -22.63 18.37 34.83
N MET A 400 -22.32 17.64 35.90
CA MET A 400 -21.85 18.21 37.17
C MET A 400 -20.45 18.83 37.03
N VAL A 401 -19.55 18.16 36.31
CA VAL A 401 -18.21 18.68 36.00
C VAL A 401 -18.28 19.91 35.08
N GLU A 402 -19.14 19.89 34.05
CA GLU A 402 -19.35 21.05 33.15
C GLU A 402 -19.92 22.27 33.89
N LYS A 403 -20.73 22.05 34.94
CA LYS A 403 -21.25 23.12 35.81
C LYS A 403 -20.23 23.65 36.84
N GLY A 404 -19.11 22.96 37.04
CA GLY A 404 -18.10 23.36 38.03
C GLY A 404 -18.60 23.31 39.48
N ALA A 405 -19.41 22.29 39.83
CA ALA A 405 -19.93 22.12 41.19
C ALA A 405 -18.81 22.01 42.24
N LYS A 406 -19.08 22.40 43.49
CA LYS A 406 -18.05 22.50 44.53
C LYS A 406 -17.43 21.14 44.87
N GLU A 407 -18.27 20.11 44.87
CA GLU A 407 -17.93 18.72 45.13
C GLU A 407 -16.87 18.19 44.15
N VAL A 408 -16.90 18.67 42.90
CA VAL A 408 -15.93 18.28 41.86
C VAL A 408 -14.52 18.73 42.23
N TRP A 409 -14.36 19.87 42.88
CA TRP A 409 -13.05 20.38 43.29
C TRP A 409 -12.45 19.57 44.44
N ASN A 410 -13.26 19.17 45.41
CA ASN A 410 -12.83 18.30 46.50
C ASN A 410 -12.37 16.94 45.95
N VAL A 411 -13.16 16.37 45.03
CA VAL A 411 -12.81 15.13 44.34
C VAL A 411 -11.54 15.27 43.51
N LEU A 412 -11.34 16.41 42.84
CA LEU A 412 -10.13 16.67 42.08
C LEU A 412 -8.90 16.68 42.98
N ASP A 413 -8.96 17.34 44.13
CA ASP A 413 -7.84 17.40 45.08
C ASP A 413 -7.48 15.99 45.60
N GLU A 414 -8.49 15.17 45.92
CA GLU A 414 -8.28 13.75 46.25
C GLU A 414 -7.66 12.94 45.11
N VAL A 415 -8.13 13.14 43.86
CA VAL A 415 -7.65 12.40 42.69
C VAL A 415 -6.21 12.77 42.34
N VAL A 416 -5.83 14.04 42.51
CA VAL A 416 -4.49 14.53 42.17
C VAL A 416 -3.47 14.19 43.26
N THR A 417 -3.92 13.94 44.50
CA THR A 417 -3.05 13.52 45.60
C THR A 417 -2.28 12.25 45.24
N GLU A 418 -0.96 12.28 45.44
CA GLU A 418 -0.01 11.19 45.10
C GLU A 418 0.04 10.77 43.63
N ARG A 419 -0.53 11.56 42.70
CA ARG A 419 -0.42 11.29 41.27
C ARG A 419 0.63 12.15 40.60
N SER A 420 1.65 11.50 40.06
CA SER A 420 2.69 12.18 39.28
C SER A 420 2.19 12.55 37.88
N VAL A 421 2.69 13.67 37.36
CA VAL A 421 2.53 14.09 35.97
C VAL A 421 3.91 14.17 35.30
N ILE A 422 3.93 14.02 33.97
CA ILE A 422 5.17 14.15 33.19
C ILE A 422 5.20 15.55 32.55
N LEU A 423 6.24 16.32 32.86
CA LEU A 423 6.53 17.59 32.19
C LEU A 423 7.59 17.37 31.12
N ASN A 424 7.38 17.93 29.94
CA ASN A 424 8.33 17.91 28.83
C ASN A 424 8.47 19.30 28.22
N ARG A 425 9.68 19.69 27.83
CA ARG A 425 9.98 20.94 27.13
C ARG A 425 10.67 20.64 25.81
N ALA A 426 10.16 21.22 24.72
CA ALA A 426 10.84 21.18 23.44
C ALA A 426 11.91 22.29 23.35
N PRO A 427 13.09 22.02 22.74
CA PRO A 427 13.54 20.72 22.24
C PRO A 427 13.95 19.77 23.38
N THR A 428 13.56 18.49 23.29
CA THR A 428 14.09 17.44 24.15
C THR A 428 15.42 17.02 23.55
N LEU A 429 16.52 17.57 24.10
CA LEU A 429 17.89 17.39 23.58
C LEU A 429 18.45 15.99 23.85
#